data_AF-A0A2I8A0U1-F1
#
_entry.id   AF-A0A2I8A0U1-F1
#
_cell.length_a   1.000
_cell.length_b   1.000
_cell.length_c   1.000
_cell.angle_alpha   90.00
_cell.angle_beta   90.00
_cell.angle_gamma   90.00
#
_symmetry.space_group_name_H-M   'P 1'
#
loop_
_entity.id
_entity.type
_entity.pdbx_description
1 polymer ?
#
loop_
_entity_poly.entity_id
_entity_poly.type
_entity_poly.pdbx_seq_one_letter_code
_entity_poly.pdbx_strand_id
1 'polypeptide(L)'
;MIEFIVIVESGADFRTATKLAERVLLEKVNWLEPELIQHIFQWTGLEEETEYSCWRDILKIIDDAKEKLKYKPSRFLGHDSNGVPFKADGAASIKVLNLIRFLQRTRHIKAVLLIRDLDNQPERREGIEQARSQHIELQPKLEIIVGTANPKREAWVLNGFIPSNQQEEQLLEAIRTKLSFDPCIDSHRLRSTSQEEPERIRNPKVVIEQLTGNEMERECLCWEDTSLEILRERGVHTGLQNYICEVEQYLTLIIE
;
A
#
# COMPACT_ATOMS: atom_id res chain seq x y z
N MET A 1 -21.29 -8.47 -5.23
CA MET A 1 -19.85 -8.53 -5.54
C MET A 1 -19.06 -8.45 -4.24
N ILE A 2 -17.89 -9.07 -4.14
CA ILE A 2 -17.02 -8.90 -2.97
C ILE A 2 -16.39 -7.51 -3.00
N GLU A 3 -16.27 -6.86 -1.85
CA GLU A 3 -15.63 -5.55 -1.73
C GLU A 3 -14.32 -5.66 -0.94
N PHE A 4 -13.26 -5.08 -1.49
CA PHE A 4 -11.99 -4.85 -0.81
C PHE A 4 -11.79 -3.36 -0.61
N ILE A 5 -11.73 -2.93 0.64
CA ILE A 5 -11.52 -1.52 0.99
C ILE A 5 -10.05 -1.18 0.82
N VAL A 6 -9.72 -0.04 0.20
CA VAL A 6 -8.34 0.42 0.04
C VAL A 6 -8.13 1.76 0.73
N ILE A 7 -7.22 1.79 1.70
CA ILE A 7 -6.81 3.02 2.40
C ILE A 7 -5.35 3.31 2.07
N VAL A 8 -5.10 4.47 1.48
CA VAL A 8 -3.81 4.84 0.86
C VAL A 8 -3.40 6.28 1.18
N GLU A 9 -2.16 6.66 0.85
CA GLU A 9 -1.72 8.07 0.88
C GLU A 9 -2.34 8.88 -0.27
N SER A 10 -2.34 8.31 -1.47
CA SER A 10 -2.81 8.96 -2.69
C SER A 10 -3.26 7.95 -3.75
N GLY A 11 -3.77 8.47 -4.88
CA GLY A 11 -4.14 7.62 -6.02
C GLY A 11 -2.96 6.89 -6.67
N ALA A 12 -1.72 7.36 -6.52
CA ALA A 12 -0.54 6.64 -7.04
C ALA A 12 -0.28 5.34 -6.24
N ASP A 13 -0.45 5.41 -4.92
CA ASP A 13 -0.34 4.28 -4.02
C ASP A 13 -1.45 3.26 -4.26
N PHE A 14 -2.68 3.75 -4.50
CA PHE A 14 -3.80 2.91 -4.91
C PHE A 14 -3.44 2.07 -6.14
N ARG A 15 -3.07 2.72 -7.25
CA ARG A 15 -2.73 2.02 -8.50
C ARG A 15 -1.61 0.99 -8.31
N THR A 16 -0.55 1.36 -7.58
CA THR A 16 0.60 0.47 -7.38
C THR A 16 0.20 -0.74 -6.52
N ALA A 17 -0.47 -0.52 -5.39
CA ALA A 17 -0.83 -1.57 -4.45
C ALA A 17 -1.88 -2.53 -5.04
N THR A 18 -2.98 -2.02 -5.58
CA THR A 18 -4.05 -2.88 -6.11
C THR A 18 -3.57 -3.69 -7.31
N LYS A 19 -2.79 -3.09 -8.21
CA LYS A 19 -2.25 -3.81 -9.36
C LYS A 19 -1.28 -4.92 -8.95
N LEU A 20 -0.42 -4.67 -7.96
CA LEU A 20 0.44 -5.70 -7.38
C LEU A 20 -0.40 -6.82 -6.73
N ALA A 21 -1.47 -6.47 -6.02
CA ALA A 21 -2.34 -7.45 -5.41
C ALA A 21 -3.03 -8.34 -6.45
N GLU A 22 -3.55 -7.76 -7.54
CA GLU A 22 -4.11 -8.51 -8.67
C GLU A 22 -3.10 -9.48 -9.29
N ARG A 23 -1.86 -9.03 -9.51
CA ARG A 23 -0.80 -9.89 -10.05
C ARG A 23 -0.50 -11.08 -9.13
N VAL A 24 -0.45 -10.82 -7.83
CA VAL A 24 -0.25 -11.89 -6.84
C VAL A 24 -1.39 -12.88 -6.88
N LEU A 25 -2.64 -12.41 -6.94
CA LEU A 25 -3.82 -13.29 -7.05
C LEU A 25 -3.78 -14.12 -8.33
N LEU A 26 -3.42 -13.53 -9.48
CA LEU A 26 -3.29 -14.23 -10.76
C LEU A 26 -2.17 -15.29 -10.75
N GLU A 27 -1.06 -15.03 -10.06
CA GLU A 27 0.04 -16.00 -9.94
C GLU A 27 -0.32 -17.17 -9.01
N LYS A 28 -1.16 -16.95 -7.99
CA LYS A 28 -1.48 -17.96 -6.96
C LYS A 28 -2.76 -18.73 -7.21
N VAL A 29 -3.79 -18.10 -7.78
CA VAL A 29 -5.10 -18.71 -7.98
C VAL A 29 -5.19 -19.23 -9.41
N ASN A 30 -5.00 -20.54 -9.57
CA ASN A 30 -4.82 -21.18 -10.88
C ASN A 30 -5.99 -21.03 -11.87
N TRP A 31 -7.21 -20.79 -11.39
CA TRP A 31 -8.40 -20.62 -12.22
C TRP A 31 -8.70 -19.15 -12.52
N LEU A 32 -8.03 -18.21 -11.83
CA LEU A 32 -8.29 -16.79 -11.98
C LEU A 32 -7.64 -16.27 -13.25
N GLU A 33 -8.46 -15.74 -14.16
CA GLU A 33 -8.02 -15.06 -15.38
C GLU A 33 -8.15 -13.54 -15.21
N PRO A 34 -7.31 -12.72 -15.88
CA PRO A 34 -7.36 -11.26 -15.76
C PRO A 34 -8.74 -10.66 -16.01
N GLU A 35 -9.48 -11.20 -16.98
CA GLU A 35 -10.81 -10.74 -17.39
C GLU A 35 -11.88 -11.04 -16.33
N LEU A 36 -11.63 -11.99 -15.43
CA LEU A 36 -12.56 -12.41 -14.38
C LEU A 36 -12.47 -11.54 -13.13
N ILE A 37 -11.35 -10.85 -12.90
CA ILE A 37 -11.10 -10.07 -11.67
C ILE A 37 -12.26 -9.11 -11.37
N GLN A 38 -12.65 -8.30 -12.37
CA GLN A 38 -13.73 -7.32 -12.27
C GLN A 38 -15.10 -7.92 -11.97
N HIS A 39 -15.28 -9.23 -12.16
CA HIS A 39 -16.53 -9.93 -11.91
C HIS A 39 -16.57 -10.59 -10.52
N ILE A 40 -15.40 -10.75 -9.86
CA ILE A 40 -15.27 -11.43 -8.58
C ILE A 40 -15.30 -10.44 -7.43
N PHE A 41 -14.47 -9.40 -7.52
CA PHE A 41 -14.37 -8.37 -6.49
C PHE A 41 -14.16 -6.99 -7.10
N GLN A 42 -14.37 -5.97 -6.28
CA GLN A 42 -14.08 -4.57 -6.61
C GLN A 42 -13.27 -3.90 -5.51
N TRP A 43 -12.33 -3.05 -5.92
CA TRP A 43 -11.63 -2.13 -5.04
C TRP A 43 -12.55 -0.94 -4.74
N THR A 44 -12.69 -0.60 -3.45
CA THR A 44 -13.57 0.50 -3.02
C THR A 44 -12.97 1.30 -1.88
N GLY A 45 -13.45 2.53 -1.70
CA GLY A 45 -13.21 3.33 -0.51
C GLY A 45 -14.25 3.10 0.58
N LEU A 46 -14.08 3.84 1.68
CA LEU A 46 -15.03 3.89 2.80
C LEU A 46 -16.34 4.58 2.41
N GLU A 47 -16.29 5.51 1.46
CA GLU A 47 -17.47 6.17 0.88
C GLU A 47 -17.96 5.39 -0.34
N GLU A 48 -19.27 5.39 -0.57
CA GLU A 48 -19.85 4.78 -1.78
C GLU A 48 -19.31 5.47 -3.04
N GLU A 49 -19.21 4.72 -4.14
CA GLU A 49 -18.74 5.20 -5.45
C GLU A 49 -17.28 5.70 -5.49
N THR A 50 -16.50 5.48 -4.44
CA THR A 50 -15.05 5.77 -4.42
C THR A 50 -14.25 4.48 -4.59
N GLU A 51 -13.13 4.54 -5.31
CA GLU A 51 -12.22 3.39 -5.51
C GLU A 51 -11.28 3.17 -4.32
N TYR A 52 -10.99 4.23 -3.56
CA TYR A 52 -10.13 4.21 -2.38
C TYR A 52 -10.46 5.37 -1.44
N SER A 53 -9.91 5.34 -0.24
CA SER A 53 -9.93 6.48 0.69
C SER A 53 -8.52 6.85 1.13
N CYS A 54 -8.28 8.14 1.36
CA CYS A 54 -6.99 8.60 1.83
C CYS A 54 -6.93 8.66 3.35
N TRP A 55 -5.77 8.33 3.93
CA TRP A 55 -5.52 8.49 5.37
C TRP A 55 -5.79 9.90 5.90
N ARG A 56 -5.46 10.92 5.12
CA ARG A 56 -5.69 12.33 5.47
C ARG A 56 -7.17 12.69 5.60
N ASP A 57 -8.04 11.95 4.92
CA ASP A 57 -9.47 12.24 4.80
C ASP A 57 -10.33 11.43 5.79
N ILE A 58 -9.73 10.49 6.55
CA ILE A 58 -10.44 9.58 7.47
C ILE A 58 -11.32 10.31 8.48
N LEU A 59 -10.87 11.42 9.06
CA LEU A 59 -11.68 12.17 10.03
C LEU A 59 -12.94 12.74 9.38
N LYS A 60 -12.79 13.33 8.20
CA LYS A 60 -13.92 13.85 7.42
C LYS A 60 -14.90 12.74 7.05
N ILE A 61 -14.40 11.61 6.56
CA ILE A 61 -15.23 10.45 6.19
C ILE A 61 -16.05 9.95 7.39
N ILE A 62 -15.43 9.90 8.58
CA ILE A 62 -16.12 9.49 9.81
C ILE A 62 -17.20 10.50 10.19
N ASP A 63 -16.93 11.80 10.05
CA ASP A 63 -17.90 12.85 10.33
C ASP A 63 -19.09 12.78 9.35
N ASP A 64 -18.83 12.63 8.06
CA ASP A 64 -19.87 12.40 7.05
C ASP A 64 -20.69 11.13 7.35
N ALA A 65 -20.05 10.05 7.79
CA ALA A 65 -20.75 8.82 8.18
C ALA A 65 -21.64 8.99 9.41
N LYS A 66 -21.27 9.88 10.36
CA LYS A 66 -22.14 10.20 11.51
C LYS A 66 -23.45 10.85 11.03
N GLU A 67 -23.34 11.78 10.09
CA GLU A 67 -24.49 12.55 9.59
C GLU A 67 -25.36 11.71 8.64
N LYS A 68 -24.74 11.11 7.62
CA LYS A 68 -25.43 10.41 6.54
C LYS A 68 -25.89 9.02 6.95
N LEU A 69 -25.06 8.28 7.69
CA LEU A 69 -25.29 6.86 8.02
C LEU A 69 -25.67 6.64 9.48
N LYS A 70 -25.79 7.71 10.29
CA LYS A 70 -26.04 7.64 11.74
C LYS A 70 -24.99 6.79 12.48
N TYR A 71 -23.77 6.73 11.95
CA TYR A 71 -22.66 6.03 12.59
C TYR A 71 -22.31 6.69 13.92
N LYS A 72 -22.15 5.89 14.98
CA LYS A 72 -21.75 6.37 16.31
C LYS A 72 -20.37 5.82 16.64
N PRO A 73 -19.28 6.54 16.35
CA PRO A 73 -17.95 6.04 16.64
C PRO A 73 -17.76 5.90 18.15
N SER A 74 -17.08 4.83 18.54
CA SER A 74 -16.66 4.59 19.92
C SER A 74 -15.78 5.73 20.42
N ARG A 75 -15.85 6.03 21.72
CA ARG A 75 -14.92 6.98 22.35
C ARG A 75 -13.50 6.45 22.19
N PHE A 76 -12.62 7.30 21.67
CA PHE A 76 -11.21 6.97 21.51
C PHE A 76 -10.52 6.96 22.87
N LEU A 77 -9.94 5.82 23.25
CA LEU A 77 -9.28 5.63 24.56
C LEU A 77 -7.77 5.83 24.53
N GLY A 78 -7.16 6.06 23.36
CA GLY A 78 -5.70 6.27 23.25
C GLY A 78 -4.83 5.02 23.43
N HIS A 79 -5.43 3.91 23.86
CA HIS A 79 -4.74 2.68 24.23
C HIS A 79 -5.45 1.48 23.61
N ASP A 80 -4.71 0.39 23.43
CA ASP A 80 -5.26 -0.91 23.03
C ASP A 80 -6.00 -1.61 24.19
N SER A 81 -6.52 -2.81 23.93
CA SER A 81 -7.25 -3.62 24.92
C SER A 81 -6.41 -4.01 26.14
N ASN A 82 -5.09 -3.92 26.06
CA ASN A 82 -4.15 -4.24 27.13
C ASN A 82 -3.66 -2.98 27.87
N GLY A 83 -4.16 -1.80 27.51
CA GLY A 83 -3.76 -0.53 28.11
C GLY A 83 -2.43 0.03 27.56
N VAL A 84 -1.93 -0.49 26.43
CA VAL A 84 -0.72 0.02 25.78
C VAL A 84 -1.09 1.18 24.86
N PRO A 85 -0.40 2.34 24.92
CA PRO A 85 -0.66 3.45 24.00
C PRO A 85 -0.50 3.05 22.54
N PHE A 86 -1.38 3.57 21.67
CA PHE A 86 -1.22 3.39 20.23
C PHE A 86 0.00 4.15 19.71
N LYS A 87 0.79 3.47 18.89
CA LYS A 87 1.85 4.09 18.08
C LYS A 87 1.25 4.85 16.89
N ALA A 88 2.11 5.50 16.10
CA ALA A 88 1.71 6.29 14.94
C ALA A 88 0.74 5.49 14.04
N ASP A 89 -0.29 6.16 13.53
CA ASP A 89 -1.38 5.59 12.71
C ASP A 89 -2.25 4.50 13.35
N GLY A 90 -1.94 4.00 14.56
CA GLY A 90 -2.77 2.98 15.23
C GLY A 90 -4.17 3.49 15.59
N ALA A 91 -4.24 4.71 16.11
CA ALA A 91 -5.51 5.37 16.40
C ALA A 91 -6.40 5.57 15.15
N ALA A 92 -5.79 5.98 14.05
CA ALA A 92 -6.49 6.18 12.77
C ALA A 92 -6.97 4.83 12.23
N SER A 93 -6.12 3.80 12.30
CA SER A 93 -6.44 2.43 11.87
C SER A 93 -7.62 1.86 12.65
N ILE A 94 -7.68 2.02 13.98
CA ILE A 94 -8.84 1.61 14.77
C ILE A 94 -10.13 2.29 14.31
N LYS A 95 -10.06 3.59 14.01
CA LYS A 95 -11.24 4.33 13.54
C LYS A 95 -11.73 3.82 12.19
N VAL A 96 -10.80 3.57 11.25
CA VAL A 96 -11.08 2.95 9.95
C VAL A 96 -11.73 1.58 10.13
N LEU A 97 -11.11 0.70 10.90
CA LEU A 97 -11.58 -0.67 11.09
C LEU A 97 -12.97 -0.69 11.73
N ASN A 98 -13.23 0.16 12.73
CA ASN A 98 -14.56 0.29 13.33
C ASN A 98 -15.62 0.77 12.33
N LEU A 99 -15.28 1.72 11.46
CA LEU A 99 -16.19 2.15 10.40
C LEU A 99 -16.45 1.02 9.41
N ILE A 100 -15.42 0.27 8.99
CA ILE A 100 -15.59 -0.90 8.12
C ILE A 100 -16.50 -1.94 8.77
N ARG A 101 -16.33 -2.22 10.07
CA ARG A 101 -17.21 -3.16 10.80
C ARG A 101 -18.67 -2.69 10.79
N PHE A 102 -18.90 -1.38 10.90
CA PHE A 102 -20.24 -0.82 10.77
C PHE A 102 -20.79 -1.00 9.34
N LEU A 103 -19.97 -0.73 8.32
CA LEU A 103 -20.32 -0.84 6.91
C LEU A 103 -20.57 -2.29 6.47
N GLN A 104 -19.90 -3.29 7.06
CA GLN A 104 -20.13 -4.73 6.81
C GLN A 104 -21.59 -5.18 7.06
N ARG A 105 -22.42 -4.36 7.69
CA ARG A 105 -23.86 -4.61 7.88
C ARG A 105 -24.67 -4.43 6.60
N THR A 106 -24.19 -3.61 5.67
CA THR A 106 -24.89 -3.26 4.43
C THR A 106 -24.06 -3.53 3.18
N ARG A 107 -22.72 -3.56 3.31
CA ARG A 107 -21.76 -3.79 2.23
C ARG A 107 -21.09 -5.16 2.37
N HIS A 108 -20.74 -5.79 1.26
CA HIS A 108 -20.15 -7.13 1.26
C HIS A 108 -18.62 -7.08 1.36
N ILE A 109 -18.13 -6.36 2.37
CA ILE A 109 -16.70 -6.11 2.59
C ILE A 109 -16.05 -7.34 3.21
N LYS A 110 -15.02 -7.86 2.55
CA LYS A 110 -14.27 -9.05 3.01
C LYS A 110 -12.83 -8.75 3.43
N ALA A 111 -12.24 -7.70 2.88
CA ALA A 111 -10.88 -7.31 3.21
C ALA A 111 -10.71 -5.80 3.23
N VAL A 112 -9.63 -5.36 3.88
CA VAL A 112 -9.10 -4.01 3.80
C VAL A 112 -7.59 -4.03 3.57
N LEU A 113 -7.12 -3.19 2.66
CA LEU A 113 -5.71 -2.90 2.43
C LEU A 113 -5.39 -1.57 3.10
N LEU A 114 -4.49 -1.61 4.08
CA LEU A 114 -3.95 -0.44 4.76
C LEU A 114 -2.55 -0.18 4.19
N ILE A 115 -2.46 0.72 3.21
CA ILE A 115 -1.23 1.07 2.50
C ILE A 115 -0.70 2.41 3.01
N ARG A 116 0.54 2.45 3.48
CA ARG A 116 1.12 3.63 4.12
C ARG A 116 2.60 3.80 3.79
N ASP A 117 3.05 5.02 3.54
CA ASP A 117 4.47 5.34 3.51
C ASP A 117 5.00 5.42 4.95
N LEU A 118 6.18 4.87 5.21
CA LEU A 118 6.82 4.97 6.51
C LEU A 118 7.55 6.30 6.69
N ASP A 119 8.01 6.93 5.60
CA ASP A 119 8.90 8.07 5.63
C ASP A 119 10.10 7.82 6.58
N ASN A 120 10.13 8.53 7.71
CA ASN A 120 11.08 8.40 8.81
C ASN A 120 10.39 8.00 10.13
N GLN A 121 9.20 7.41 10.06
CA GLN A 121 8.38 6.97 11.20
C GLN A 121 8.07 5.46 11.09
N PRO A 122 9.05 4.58 11.35
CA PRO A 122 8.85 3.13 11.28
C PRO A 122 7.73 2.62 12.23
N GLU A 123 7.44 3.36 13.30
CA GLU A 123 6.39 3.04 14.27
C GLU A 123 4.98 3.05 13.66
N ARG A 124 4.78 3.63 12.46
CA ARG A 124 3.50 3.58 11.73
C ARG A 124 3.06 2.15 11.47
N ARG A 125 3.99 1.28 11.06
CA ARG A 125 3.68 -0.15 10.85
C ARG A 125 3.18 -0.78 12.15
N GLU A 126 3.91 -0.57 13.24
CA GLU A 126 3.56 -1.14 14.54
C GLU A 126 2.19 -0.64 15.03
N GLY A 127 1.84 0.63 14.81
CA GLY A 127 0.53 1.15 15.15
C GLY A 127 -0.61 0.51 14.35
N ILE A 128 -0.41 0.30 13.04
CA ILE A 128 -1.37 -0.43 12.20
C ILE A 128 -1.54 -1.87 12.70
N GLU A 129 -0.44 -2.54 13.08
CA GLU A 129 -0.45 -3.90 13.61
C GLU A 129 -1.18 -4.02 14.96
N GLN A 130 -1.03 -3.01 15.84
CA GLN A 130 -1.82 -2.92 17.08
C GLN A 130 -3.32 -2.87 16.80
N ALA A 131 -3.72 -2.16 15.74
CA ALA A 131 -5.12 -2.09 15.32
C ALA A 131 -5.61 -3.41 14.71
N ARG A 132 -4.80 -4.03 13.84
CA ARG A 132 -5.10 -5.35 13.25
C ARG A 132 -5.37 -6.41 14.32
N SER A 133 -4.48 -6.49 15.32
CA SER A 133 -4.57 -7.49 16.40
C SER A 133 -5.86 -7.38 17.21
N GLN A 134 -6.43 -6.18 17.34
CA GLN A 134 -7.72 -5.97 18.03
C GLN A 134 -8.94 -6.37 17.21
N HIS A 135 -8.77 -6.54 15.90
CA HIS A 135 -9.88 -6.80 14.98
C HIS A 135 -9.86 -8.18 14.34
N ILE A 136 -8.74 -8.92 14.36
CA ILE A 136 -8.58 -10.18 13.61
C ILE A 136 -9.56 -11.28 14.05
N GLU A 137 -9.84 -11.39 15.34
CA GLU A 137 -10.77 -12.40 15.90
C GLU A 137 -12.25 -11.97 15.89
N LEU A 138 -12.55 -10.75 15.44
CA LEU A 138 -13.92 -10.23 15.48
C LEU A 138 -14.77 -10.73 14.31
N GLN A 139 -16.06 -10.97 14.59
CA GLN A 139 -17.06 -11.35 13.59
C GLN A 139 -17.96 -10.16 13.19
N PRO A 140 -18.41 -10.09 11.92
CA PRO A 140 -18.10 -10.99 10.79
C PRO A 140 -16.61 -10.94 10.40
N LYS A 141 -16.03 -11.97 9.77
CA LYS A 141 -14.59 -11.97 9.42
C LYS A 141 -14.23 -10.79 8.49
N LEU A 142 -13.04 -10.22 8.69
CA LEU A 142 -12.45 -9.20 7.81
C LEU A 142 -10.94 -9.45 7.74
N GLU A 143 -10.43 -9.68 6.54
CA GLU A 143 -8.98 -9.76 6.33
C GLU A 143 -8.37 -8.36 6.32
N ILE A 144 -7.24 -8.18 7.00
CA ILE A 144 -6.57 -6.87 7.18
C ILE A 144 -5.14 -7.00 6.65
N ILE A 145 -4.93 -6.48 5.45
CA ILE A 145 -3.68 -6.54 4.69
C ILE A 145 -2.89 -5.26 4.98
N VAL A 146 -1.62 -5.40 5.38
CA VAL A 146 -0.78 -4.25 5.76
C VAL A 146 0.38 -4.08 4.77
N GLY A 147 0.32 -3.01 3.97
CA GLY A 147 1.40 -2.61 3.06
C GLY A 147 2.09 -1.35 3.55
N THR A 148 3.38 -1.43 3.91
CA THR A 148 4.13 -0.28 4.41
C THR A 148 5.38 -0.05 3.59
N ALA A 149 5.39 1.00 2.76
CA ALA A 149 6.52 1.30 1.90
C ALA A 149 7.62 2.05 2.67
N ASN A 150 8.88 1.64 2.48
CA ASN A 150 10.04 2.23 3.15
C ASN A 150 11.06 2.79 2.15
N PRO A 151 11.31 4.11 2.14
CA PRO A 151 10.58 5.12 2.91
C PRO A 151 9.19 5.42 2.32
N LYS A 152 9.02 5.24 1.00
CA LYS A 152 7.82 5.63 0.25
C LYS A 152 7.50 4.64 -0.86
N ARG A 153 6.29 4.71 -1.43
CA ARG A 153 5.86 3.96 -2.61
C ARG A 153 6.87 3.96 -3.75
N GLU A 154 7.55 5.10 -3.98
CA GLU A 154 8.60 5.18 -5.00
C GLU A 154 9.71 4.12 -4.82
N ALA A 155 10.01 3.70 -3.59
CA ALA A 155 10.97 2.63 -3.36
C ALA A 155 10.52 1.29 -3.95
N TRP A 156 9.21 1.02 -3.96
CA TRP A 156 8.64 -0.18 -4.59
C TRP A 156 8.75 -0.12 -6.10
N VAL A 157 8.47 1.04 -6.70
CA VAL A 157 8.65 1.26 -8.15
C VAL A 157 10.10 1.05 -8.55
N LEU A 158 11.05 1.60 -7.79
CA LEU A 158 12.48 1.45 -8.06
C LEU A 158 12.94 -0.01 -7.98
N ASN A 159 12.40 -0.80 -7.04
CA ASN A 159 12.67 -2.24 -6.98
C ASN A 159 12.26 -2.95 -8.28
N GLY A 160 11.19 -2.49 -8.89
CA GLY A 160 10.69 -2.97 -10.17
C GLY A 160 11.41 -2.47 -11.41
N PHE A 161 12.28 -1.46 -11.31
CA PHE A 161 12.93 -0.91 -12.49
C PHE A 161 13.98 -1.88 -13.06
N ILE A 162 13.80 -2.24 -14.33
CA ILE A 162 14.77 -3.00 -15.14
C ILE A 162 14.97 -2.19 -16.42
N PRO A 163 16.21 -1.79 -16.76
CA PRO A 163 16.50 -1.09 -18.00
C PRO A 163 16.00 -1.87 -19.23
N SER A 164 15.29 -1.17 -20.12
CA SER A 164 14.75 -1.73 -21.36
C SER A 164 15.66 -1.48 -22.57
N ASN A 165 16.62 -0.57 -22.43
CA ASN A 165 17.49 -0.12 -23.51
C ASN A 165 18.83 0.42 -22.97
N GLN A 166 19.79 0.60 -23.87
CA GLN A 166 21.15 1.05 -23.52
C GLN A 166 21.18 2.44 -22.87
N GLN A 167 20.25 3.33 -23.20
CA GLN A 167 20.18 4.66 -22.60
C GLN A 167 19.78 4.58 -21.12
N GLU A 168 18.79 3.75 -20.79
CA GLU A 168 18.39 3.50 -19.41
C GLU A 168 19.50 2.81 -18.59
N GLU A 169 20.25 1.89 -19.21
CA GLU A 169 21.42 1.26 -18.57
C GLU A 169 22.49 2.31 -18.21
N GLN A 170 22.83 3.19 -19.14
CA GLN A 170 23.80 4.26 -18.91
C GLN A 170 23.32 5.25 -17.84
N LEU A 171 22.03 5.58 -17.84
CA LEU A 171 21.46 6.48 -16.85
C LEU A 171 21.48 5.86 -15.45
N LEU A 172 21.09 4.58 -15.33
CA LEU A 172 21.15 3.86 -14.08
C LEU A 172 22.58 3.77 -13.55
N GLU A 173 23.57 3.53 -14.43
CA GLU A 173 24.97 3.49 -14.05
C GLU A 173 25.52 4.86 -13.59
N ALA A 174 25.08 5.94 -14.25
CA ALA A 174 25.42 7.29 -13.84
C ALA A 174 24.84 7.63 -12.46
N ILE A 175 23.59 7.21 -12.18
CA ILE A 175 22.95 7.40 -10.88
C ILE A 175 23.65 6.54 -9.81
N ARG A 176 23.97 5.28 -10.12
CA ARG A 176 24.74 4.39 -9.24
C ARG A 176 26.08 4.99 -8.83
N THR A 177 26.81 5.53 -9.80
CA THR A 177 28.10 6.20 -9.56
C THR A 177 27.93 7.39 -8.61
N LYS A 178 26.92 8.24 -8.83
CA LYS A 178 26.63 9.40 -7.97
C LYS A 178 26.21 9.00 -6.56
N LEU A 179 25.41 7.95 -6.42
CA LEU A 179 24.88 7.48 -5.14
C LEU A 179 25.85 6.58 -4.37
N SER A 180 26.81 5.96 -5.07
CA SER A 180 27.66 4.87 -4.58
C SER A 180 26.90 3.61 -4.15
N PHE A 181 25.70 3.39 -4.68
CA PHE A 181 24.89 2.19 -4.49
C PHE A 181 23.84 2.06 -5.61
N ASP A 182 23.23 0.87 -5.73
CA ASP A 182 22.18 0.63 -6.70
C ASP A 182 20.81 1.08 -6.19
N PRO A 183 20.19 2.13 -6.76
CA PRO A 183 18.88 2.60 -6.32
C PRO A 183 17.75 1.58 -6.58
N CYS A 184 17.94 0.60 -7.47
CA CYS A 184 16.93 -0.44 -7.72
C CYS A 184 16.97 -1.55 -6.67
N ILE A 185 18.11 -1.76 -6.02
CA ILE A 185 18.29 -2.78 -4.98
C ILE A 185 18.13 -2.14 -3.60
N ASP A 186 18.80 -1.02 -3.36
CA ASP A 186 18.82 -0.33 -2.07
C ASP A 186 17.96 0.94 -2.05
N SER A 187 16.79 0.94 -2.70
CA SER A 187 15.90 2.11 -2.75
C SER A 187 15.49 2.64 -1.37
N HIS A 188 15.48 1.79 -0.34
CA HIS A 188 15.26 2.16 1.07
C HIS A 188 16.28 3.18 1.64
N ARG A 189 17.42 3.40 0.95
CA ARG A 189 18.46 4.38 1.30
C ARG A 189 18.20 5.78 0.74
N LEU A 190 17.23 5.92 -0.18
CA LEU A 190 16.81 7.20 -0.78
C LEU A 190 15.82 7.92 0.13
N ARG A 191 16.33 8.67 1.10
CA ARG A 191 15.53 9.31 2.17
C ARG A 191 15.33 10.81 2.03
N SER A 192 15.93 11.46 1.03
CA SER A 192 15.78 12.91 0.89
C SER A 192 14.38 13.26 0.34
N THR A 193 13.86 14.41 0.77
CA THR A 193 12.68 15.05 0.18
C THR A 193 13.04 16.32 -0.59
N SER A 194 14.32 16.70 -0.61
CA SER A 194 14.80 17.92 -1.25
C SER A 194 14.68 17.82 -2.77
N GLN A 195 14.38 18.95 -3.40
CA GLN A 195 14.46 19.13 -4.84
C GLN A 195 15.72 19.92 -5.26
N GLU A 196 16.57 20.26 -4.29
CA GLU A 196 17.77 21.07 -4.46
C GLU A 196 19.05 20.25 -4.24
N GLU A 197 20.09 20.56 -5.01
CA GLU A 197 21.40 19.94 -4.86
C GLU A 197 22.07 20.36 -3.55
N PRO A 198 22.87 19.49 -2.90
CA PRO A 198 23.30 18.16 -3.36
C PRO A 198 22.35 17.01 -2.98
N GLU A 199 21.30 17.27 -2.21
CA GLU A 199 20.44 16.21 -1.67
C GLU A 199 19.42 15.67 -2.66
N ARG A 200 19.12 16.43 -3.71
CA ARG A 200 18.18 16.11 -4.79
C ARG A 200 18.37 14.69 -5.34
N ILE A 201 19.60 14.24 -5.55
CA ILE A 201 19.87 12.90 -6.10
C ILE A 201 19.46 11.76 -5.15
N ARG A 202 19.32 12.02 -3.84
CA ARG A 202 18.86 11.04 -2.84
C ARG A 202 17.34 11.06 -2.65
N ASN A 203 16.61 11.82 -3.46
CA ASN A 203 15.15 11.85 -3.45
C ASN A 203 14.61 10.75 -4.38
N PRO A 204 13.81 9.79 -3.88
CA PRO A 204 13.36 8.66 -4.68
C PRO A 204 12.47 9.07 -5.86
N LYS A 205 11.69 10.16 -5.73
CA LYS A 205 10.89 10.70 -6.84
C LYS A 205 11.76 11.19 -7.99
N VAL A 206 12.83 11.92 -7.66
CA VAL A 206 13.78 12.43 -8.65
C VAL A 206 14.49 11.28 -9.37
N VAL A 207 14.84 10.20 -8.66
CA VAL A 207 15.49 9.03 -9.28
C VAL A 207 14.54 8.34 -10.25
N ILE A 208 13.27 8.14 -9.88
CA ILE A 208 12.25 7.58 -10.79
C ILE A 208 12.05 8.48 -12.00
N GLU A 209 11.85 9.77 -11.80
CA GLU A 209 11.64 10.74 -12.89
C GLU A 209 12.80 10.70 -13.89
N GLN A 210 14.05 10.59 -13.41
CA GLN A 210 15.20 10.41 -14.29
C GLN A 210 15.12 9.09 -15.04
N LEU A 211 14.98 7.97 -14.33
CA LEU A 211 15.02 6.63 -14.92
C LEU A 211 13.89 6.33 -15.91
N THR A 212 12.71 6.91 -15.67
CA THR A 212 11.49 6.69 -16.46
C THR A 212 11.23 7.80 -17.46
N GLY A 213 12.06 8.86 -17.49
CA GLY A 213 11.78 10.05 -18.30
C GLY A 213 10.52 10.80 -17.88
N ASN A 214 10.03 10.56 -16.65
CA ASN A 214 8.72 11.04 -16.16
C ASN A 214 7.54 10.55 -17.01
N GLU A 215 7.70 9.41 -17.69
CA GLU A 215 6.65 8.76 -18.47
C GLU A 215 5.88 7.75 -17.60
N MET A 216 4.59 8.00 -17.38
CA MET A 216 3.74 7.16 -16.54
C MET A 216 3.68 5.71 -17.03
N GLU A 217 3.60 5.50 -18.36
CA GLU A 217 3.59 4.16 -18.95
C GLU A 217 4.85 3.39 -18.58
N ARG A 218 6.01 4.05 -18.64
CA ARG A 218 7.29 3.45 -18.27
C ARG A 218 7.39 3.14 -16.78
N GLU A 219 6.83 4.02 -15.93
CA GLU A 219 6.73 3.80 -14.49
C GLU A 219 5.89 2.56 -14.18
N CYS A 220 4.74 2.39 -14.86
CA CYS A 220 3.83 1.26 -14.67
C CYS A 220 4.50 -0.09 -14.90
N LEU A 221 5.35 -0.22 -15.92
CA LEU A 221 6.06 -1.46 -16.23
C LEU A 221 6.86 -2.00 -15.03
N CYS A 222 7.32 -1.11 -14.13
CA CYS A 222 8.06 -1.50 -12.93
C CYS A 222 7.24 -2.40 -11.99
N TRP A 223 5.92 -2.22 -11.89
CA TRP A 223 5.07 -3.06 -11.04
C TRP A 223 4.06 -3.91 -11.81
N GLU A 224 3.90 -3.71 -13.12
CA GLU A 224 3.02 -4.51 -13.98
C GLU A 224 3.74 -5.69 -14.63
N ASP A 225 4.98 -5.49 -15.09
CA ASP A 225 5.66 -6.46 -15.93
C ASP A 225 6.80 -7.16 -15.20
N THR A 226 7.56 -6.43 -14.37
CA THR A 226 8.67 -7.00 -13.59
C THR A 226 8.20 -8.15 -12.72
N SER A 227 8.84 -9.31 -12.83
CA SER A 227 8.38 -10.54 -12.17
C SER A 227 8.23 -10.37 -10.65
N LEU A 228 7.23 -11.03 -10.07
CA LEU A 228 7.03 -10.99 -8.62
C LEU A 228 8.23 -11.57 -7.86
N GLU A 229 9.00 -12.48 -8.46
CA GLU A 229 10.26 -12.99 -7.90
C GLU A 229 11.29 -11.87 -7.68
N ILE A 230 11.56 -11.05 -8.71
CA ILE A 230 12.49 -9.92 -8.62
C ILE A 230 11.99 -8.88 -7.61
N LEU A 231 10.68 -8.60 -7.62
CA LEU A 231 10.07 -7.66 -6.68
C LEU A 231 10.19 -8.15 -5.22
N ARG A 232 10.05 -9.46 -4.97
CA ARG A 232 10.28 -10.05 -3.65
C ARG A 232 11.75 -9.94 -3.23
N GLU A 233 12.68 -10.28 -4.12
CA GLU A 233 14.13 -10.23 -3.86
C GLU A 233 14.59 -8.81 -3.51
N ARG A 234 14.23 -7.81 -4.32
CA ARG A 234 14.63 -6.41 -4.11
C ARG A 234 13.79 -5.71 -3.03
N GLY A 235 12.62 -6.25 -2.74
CA GLY A 235 11.62 -5.67 -1.84
C GLY A 235 11.83 -5.89 -0.35
N VAL A 236 12.87 -6.63 0.05
CA VAL A 236 13.15 -7.04 1.44
C VAL A 236 13.18 -5.84 2.39
N HIS A 237 13.92 -4.79 2.02
CA HIS A 237 14.14 -3.62 2.89
C HIS A 237 13.14 -2.48 2.68
N THR A 238 12.34 -2.55 1.61
CA THR A 238 11.34 -1.53 1.26
C THR A 238 9.94 -1.88 1.74
N GLY A 239 9.75 -3.09 2.28
CA GLY A 239 8.46 -3.60 2.71
C GLY A 239 7.60 -4.16 1.56
N LEU A 240 8.09 -4.13 0.32
CA LEU A 240 7.37 -4.69 -0.84
C LEU A 240 7.22 -6.20 -0.74
N GLN A 241 8.28 -6.91 -0.31
CA GLN A 241 8.20 -8.36 -0.09
C GLN A 241 7.14 -8.70 0.95
N ASN A 242 7.13 -7.97 2.08
CA ASN A 242 6.15 -8.17 3.14
C ASN A 242 4.72 -7.94 2.64
N TYR A 243 4.51 -6.90 1.82
CA TYR A 243 3.20 -6.64 1.22
C TYR A 243 2.76 -7.76 0.28
N ILE A 244 3.65 -8.27 -0.57
CA ILE A 244 3.35 -9.41 -1.45
C ILE A 244 2.96 -10.64 -0.61
N CYS A 245 3.72 -10.96 0.44
CA CYS A 245 3.39 -12.05 1.37
C CYS A 245 2.03 -11.86 2.06
N GLU A 246 1.70 -10.64 2.48
CA GLU A 246 0.40 -10.31 3.08
C GLU A 246 -0.75 -10.58 2.10
N VAL A 247 -0.62 -10.17 0.83
CA VAL A 247 -1.63 -10.48 -0.19
C VAL A 247 -1.75 -11.99 -0.42
N GLU A 248 -0.62 -12.68 -0.58
CA GLU A 248 -0.58 -14.14 -0.78
C GLU A 248 -1.22 -14.90 0.36
N GLN A 249 -1.09 -14.42 1.60
CA GLN A 249 -1.59 -15.11 2.78
C GLN A 249 -3.07 -14.86 3.05
N TYR A 250 -3.56 -13.65 2.76
CA TYR A 250 -4.89 -13.23 3.21
C TYR A 250 -5.92 -13.06 2.09
N LEU A 251 -5.54 -12.51 0.94
CA LEU A 251 -6.51 -12.28 -0.15
C LEU A 251 -6.80 -13.56 -0.94
N THR A 252 -5.81 -14.43 -1.11
CA THR A 252 -5.99 -15.74 -1.77
C THR A 252 -7.07 -16.55 -1.09
N LEU A 253 -7.11 -16.60 0.24
CA LEU A 253 -8.11 -17.32 1.05
C LEU A 253 -9.56 -16.84 0.84
N ILE A 254 -9.76 -15.63 0.32
CA ILE A 254 -11.09 -15.09 0.02
C ILE A 254 -11.53 -15.48 -1.39
N ILE A 255 -10.57 -15.65 -2.30
CA ILE A 255 -10.80 -15.91 -3.71
C ILE A 255 -10.80 -17.41 -4.00
N GLU A 256 -9.92 -18.20 -3.39
CA GLU A 256 -9.87 -19.69 -3.50
C GLU A 256 -11.22 -20.37 -3.23
#